data_AF-A0A4U0QUI9-F1
#
_entry.id   AF-A0A4U0QUI9-F1
#
_cell.length_a   1.000
_cell.length_b   1.000
_cell.length_c   1.000
_cell.angle_alpha   90.00
_cell.angle_beta   90.00
_cell.angle_gamma   90.00
#
_symmetry.space_group_name_H-M   'P 1'
#
loop_
_entity.id
_entity.type
_entity.pdbx_description
1 polymer ?
#
loop_
_entity_poly.entity_id
_entity_poly.type
_entity_poly.pdbx_seq_one_letter_code
_entity_poly.pdbx_strand_id
1 'polypeptide(L)' 'MGWLFSVIIFVLDVWAIAQIINTNVSTKAKILWILLIVILPVLGLIIWYFAGPKSNVRL' A
#
# COMPACT_ATOMS: atom_id res chain seq x y z
N MET A 1 -8.91 -4.69 -23.73
CA MET A 1 -8.15 -5.49 -22.74
C MET A 1 -7.53 -4.60 -21.64
N GLY A 2 -8.33 -3.75 -20.97
CA GLY A 2 -7.83 -2.87 -19.90
C GLY A 2 -8.16 -3.33 -18.48
N TRP A 3 -9.13 -4.23 -18.33
CA TRP A 3 -9.66 -4.67 -17.03
C TRP A 3 -8.62 -5.45 -16.21
N LEU A 4 -7.76 -6.22 -16.87
CA LEU A 4 -6.72 -7.01 -16.19
C LEU A 4 -5.74 -6.11 -15.43
N PHE A 5 -5.31 -4.99 -16.03
CA PHE A 5 -4.40 -4.05 -15.38
C PHE A 5 -5.06 -3.39 -14.15
N SER A 6 -6.32 -3.00 -14.25
CA SER A 6 -7.06 -2.41 -13.13
C SER A 6 -7.21 -3.40 -11.96
N VAL A 7 -7.49 -4.68 -12.26
CA VAL A 7 -7.59 -5.73 -11.23
C VAL A 7 -6.25 -5.97 -10.55
N ILE A 8 -5.16 -6.01 -11.31
CA ILE A 8 -3.81 -6.18 -10.75
C ILE A 8 -3.48 -5.03 -9.78
N ILE A 9 -3.72 -3.79 -10.18
CA ILE A 9 -3.49 -2.61 -9.34
C ILE A 9 -4.32 -2.70 -8.06
N PHE A 10 -5.60 -3.05 -8.16
CA PHE A 10 -6.48 -3.17 -7.00
C PHE A 10 -6.02 -4.25 -6.01
N VAL A 11 -5.55 -5.40 -6.49
CA VAL A 11 -4.97 -6.46 -5.63
C VAL A 11 -3.70 -5.96 -4.94
N LEU A 12 -2.85 -5.23 -5.66
CA LEU A 12 -1.65 -4.63 -5.08
C LEU A 12 -1.97 -3.56 -4.02
N ASP A 13 -3.01 -2.75 -4.24
CA ASP A 13 -3.47 -1.76 -3.27
C ASP A 13 -3.87 -2.42 -1.95
N VAL A 14 -4.69 -3.49 -2.01
CA VAL A 14 -5.10 -4.25 -0.82
C VAL A 14 -3.90 -4.84 -0.10
N TRP A 15 -2.95 -5.42 -0.84
CA TRP A 15 -1.72 -5.98 -0.27
C TRP A 15 -0.86 -4.92 0.42
N ALA A 16 -0.68 -3.75 -0.19
CA ALA A 16 0.08 -2.65 0.37
C ALA A 16 -0.58 -2.12 1.66
N ILE A 17 -1.89 -1.94 1.65
CA ILE A 17 -2.67 -1.52 2.82
C ILE A 17 -2.54 -2.56 3.96
N ALA A 18 -2.67 -3.85 3.66
CA ALA A 18 -2.50 -4.91 4.64
C ALA A 18 -1.10 -4.89 5.28
N GLN A 19 -0.05 -4.65 4.49
CA GLN A 19 1.30 -4.48 5.04
C GLN A 19 1.44 -3.25 5.93
N ILE A 20 0.88 -2.09 5.53
CA ILE A 20 0.91 -0.86 6.35
C ILE A 20 0.24 -1.09 7.70
N ILE A 21 -0.92 -1.74 7.71
CA ILE A 21 -1.68 -2.03 8.93
C ILE A 21 -0.87 -2.94 9.88
N ASN A 22 -0.11 -3.90 9.34
CA ASN A 22 0.73 -4.83 10.08
C ASN A 22 2.11 -4.26 10.49
N THR A 23 2.35 -2.95 10.34
CA THR A 23 3.61 -2.32 10.80
C THR A 23 3.47 -1.72 12.19
N ASN A 24 4.60 -1.55 12.90
CA ASN A 24 4.66 -0.89 14.22
C ASN A 24 4.76 0.64 14.15
N VAL A 25 4.47 1.26 12.99
CA VAL A 25 4.46 2.72 12.87
C VAL A 25 3.21 3.32 13.52
N SER A 26 3.27 4.61 13.86
CA SER A 26 2.15 5.31 14.49
C SER A 26 0.89 5.29 13.62
N THR A 27 -0.29 5.31 14.25
CA THR A 27 -1.59 5.32 13.55
C THR A 27 -1.70 6.46 12.54
N LYS A 28 -1.16 7.65 12.86
CA LYS A 28 -1.15 8.79 11.94
C LYS A 28 -0.36 8.49 10.66
N ALA A 29 0.79 7.83 10.79
CA ALA A 29 1.59 7.43 9.63
C ALA A 29 0.86 6.37 8.78
N LYS A 30 0.20 5.39 9.41
CA LYS A 30 -0.62 4.40 8.68
C LYS A 30 -1.70 5.07 7.84
N ILE A 31 -2.45 5.99 8.44
CA ILE A 31 -3.52 6.73 7.77
C ILE A 31 -2.96 7.52 6.57
N LEU A 32 -1.83 8.21 6.74
CA LEU A 32 -1.20 8.97 5.66
C LEU A 32 -0.81 8.08 4.46
N TRP A 33 -0.20 6.93 4.74
CA TRP A 33 0.20 5.97 3.70
C TRP A 33 -0.98 5.33 2.98
N ILE A 34 -2.03 4.94 3.72
CA ILE A 34 -3.24 4.38 3.13
C ILE A 34 -3.94 5.43 2.26
N LEU A 35 -4.07 6.67 2.75
CA LEU A 35 -4.68 7.77 2.01
C LEU A 35 -3.93 8.07 0.71
N LEU A 36 -2.59 8.03 0.75
CA LEU A 36 -1.73 8.22 -0.42
C LEU A 36 -1.96 7.14 -1.49
N ILE A 37 -2.08 5.87 -1.11
CA ILE A 37 -2.39 4.76 -2.04
C ILE A 37 -3.80 4.90 -2.62
N VAL A 38 -4.80 5.21 -1.78
CA VAL A 38 -6.21 5.30 -2.25
C VAL A 38 -6.43 6.47 -3.21
N ILE A 39 -5.80 7.63 -2.97
CA ILE A 39 -5.93 8.80 -3.85
C ILE A 39 -5.13 8.61 -5.15
N LEU A 40 -3.95 8.00 -5.04
CA LEU A 40 -3.05 7.78 -6.16
C LEU A 40 -2.68 6.30 -6.23
N PRO A 41 -3.52 5.42 -6.82
CA PRO A 41 -3.28 3.97 -6.77
C PRO A 41 -1.94 3.59 -7.40
N VAL A 42 -1.65 4.04 -8.62
CA VAL A 42 -0.40 3.68 -9.32
C VAL A 42 0.82 4.33 -8.67
N LEU A 43 0.81 5.65 -8.50
CA LEU A 43 1.96 6.37 -7.93
C LEU A 43 2.14 6.05 -6.44
N GLY A 44 1.05 5.93 -5.70
CA GLY A 44 1.06 5.62 -4.28
C GLY A 44 1.61 4.22 -4.01
N LEU A 45 1.25 3.23 -4.83
CA LEU A 45 1.89 1.91 -4.79
C LEU A 45 3.39 1.98 -5.07
N ILE A 46 3.81 2.75 -6.08
CA ILE A 46 5.24 2.92 -6.40
C ILE A 46 5.98 3.55 -5.22
N ILE A 47 5.48 4.66 -4.68
CA ILE A 47 6.10 5.36 -3.55
C ILE A 47 6.14 4.45 -2.32
N TRP A 48 5.05 3.75 -2.01
CA TRP A 48 5.00 2.81 -0.90
C TRP A 48 5.95 1.62 -1.10
N TYR A 49 6.13 1.14 -2.34
CA TYR A 49 7.05 0.05 -2.60
C TYR A 49 8.50 0.40 -2.21
N PHE A 50 8.93 1.63 -2.48
CA PHE A 50 10.29 2.10 -2.19
C PHE A 50 10.47 2.68 -0.78
N ALA A 51 9.50 3.45 -0.29
CA ALA A 51 9.62 4.23 0.95
C ALA A 51 8.55 3.89 2.01
N GLY A 52 7.59 3.02 1.67
CA GLY A 52 6.51 2.64 2.55
C GLY A 52 6.96 1.76 3.72
N PRO A 53 6.23 1.81 4.84
CA PRO A 53 6.56 1.01 6.02
C PRO A 53 6.38 -0.48 5.68
N LYS A 54 7.48 -1.23 5.78
CA LYS A 54 7.49 -2.69 5.58
C LYS A 54 7.20 -3.37 6.91
N SER A 55 6.28 -4.33 6.91
CA SER A 55 6.03 -5.13 8.10
C SER A 55 7.20 -6.08 8.32
N ASN A 56 7.81 -6.05 9.51
CA ASN A 56 8.81 -7.02 9.92
C ASN A 56 8.10 -8.28 10.45
N VAL A 57 7.27 -8.93 9.62
CA VAL A 57 6.75 -10.26 9.95
C VAL A 57 7.96 -11.20 9.95
N ARG A 58 8.52 -11.44 11.13
CA ARG A 58 9.49 -12.51 11.33
C ARG A 58 8.70 -13.81 11.29
N LEU A 59 8.86 -14.58 10.22
CA LEU A 59 8.40 -15.97 10.14
C LEU A 59 9.11 -16.82 11.21
#